data_AF-A0A7I7YXV4-F1
#
_entry.id   AF-A0A7I7YXV4-F1
#
_cell.length_a   1.000
_cell.length_b   1.000
_cell.length_c   1.000
_cell.angle_alpha   90.00
_cell.angle_beta   90.00
_cell.angle_gamma   90.00
#
_symmetry.space_group_name_H-M   'P 1'
#
loop_
_entity.id
_entity.type
_entity.pdbx_description
1 polymer ?
#
loop_
_entity_poly.entity_id
_entity_poly.type
_entity_poly.pdbx_seq_one_letter_code
_entity_poly.pdbx_strand_id
1 'polypeptide(L)'
;MTRCQINNDSVGCEAPFTNSPMQDGEHANGVSVTAGGTVQWVLGNLGSIPTVTIDYKTYEAQGWTINATPDGTRFTNDHTKHGMFVSIEKVDTF
;
A
#
# COMPACT_ATOMS: atom_id res chain seq x y z
N MET A 1 -2.04 -7.42 10.45
CA MET A 1 -2.82 -6.22 10.09
C MET A 1 -2.04 -5.43 9.06
N THR A 2 -2.74 -4.73 8.17
CA THR A 2 -2.12 -3.84 7.17
C THR A 2 -2.35 -2.40 7.57
N ARG A 3 -1.31 -1.57 7.54
CA ARG A 3 -1.37 -0.13 7.78
C ARG A 3 -0.83 0.59 6.56
N CYS A 4 -1.50 1.63 6.09
CA CYS A 4 -1.05 2.40 4.94
C CYS A 4 -1.03 3.90 5.25
N GLN A 5 -0.04 4.57 4.69
CA GLN A 5 0.07 6.02 4.64
C GLN A 5 -0.07 6.48 3.19
N ILE A 6 -0.78 7.58 3.00
CA ILE A 6 -1.09 8.14 1.68
C ILE A 6 -0.76 9.63 1.66
N ASN A 7 -0.19 10.09 0.56
CA ASN A 7 -0.06 11.49 0.19
C ASN A 7 -0.28 11.65 -1.33
N ASN A 8 -0.13 12.86 -1.87
CA ASN A 8 -0.36 13.11 -3.30
C ASN A 8 0.62 12.33 -4.21
N ASP A 9 1.83 12.05 -3.73
CA ASP A 9 2.93 11.49 -4.52
C ASP A 9 3.06 9.96 -4.39
N SER A 10 2.59 9.37 -3.30
CA SER A 10 2.75 7.94 -3.05
C SER A 10 1.76 7.35 -2.03
N VAL A 11 1.63 6.03 -2.11
CA VAL A 11 1.02 5.19 -1.09
C VAL A 11 2.08 4.21 -0.58
N GLY A 12 2.29 4.19 0.73
CA GLY A 12 3.15 3.23 1.42
C GLY A 12 2.35 2.37 2.38
N CYS A 13 2.53 1.05 2.36
CA CYS A 13 1.85 0.11 3.25
C CYS A 13 2.85 -0.79 3.98
N GLU A 14 2.57 -1.05 5.25
CA GLU A 14 3.27 -1.98 6.13
C GLU A 14 2.33 -3.13 6.51
N ALA A 15 2.78 -4.36 6.31
CA ALA A 15 2.06 -5.57 6.69
C ALA A 15 3.05 -6.74 6.90
N PRO A 16 2.67 -7.77 7.65
CA PRO A 16 3.45 -9.01 7.74
C PRO A 16 3.25 -9.85 6.46
N PHE A 17 3.74 -9.36 5.32
CA PHE A 17 3.56 -9.99 4.02
C PHE A 17 4.08 -11.43 4.00
N THR A 18 3.33 -12.35 3.39
CA THR A 18 3.73 -13.76 3.30
C THR A 18 4.47 -14.11 2.02
N ASN A 19 4.42 -13.24 1.00
CA ASN A 19 5.04 -13.45 -0.32
C ASN A 19 5.86 -12.24 -0.79
N SER A 20 6.48 -11.50 0.14
CA SER A 20 7.34 -10.36 -0.19
C SER A 20 8.76 -10.79 -0.58
N PRO A 21 9.50 -9.98 -1.36
CA PRO A 21 10.89 -10.26 -1.69
C PRO A 21 11.80 -10.22 -0.45
N MET A 22 12.92 -10.95 -0.53
CA MET A 22 13.99 -10.87 0.47
C MET A 22 14.83 -9.61 0.26
N GLN A 23 15.10 -8.88 1.34
CA GLN A 23 16.02 -7.76 1.43
C GLN A 23 16.91 -7.98 2.65
N ASP A 24 18.23 -7.86 2.50
CA ASP A 24 19.20 -7.99 3.61
C ASP A 24 19.02 -9.24 4.50
N GLY A 25 18.51 -10.34 3.93
CA GLY A 25 18.30 -11.61 4.64
C GLY A 25 16.94 -11.75 5.33
N GLU A 26 16.02 -10.78 5.17
CA GLU A 26 14.67 -10.80 5.73
C GLU A 26 13.60 -10.51 4.67
N HIS A 27 12.37 -10.97 4.88
CA HIS A 27 11.25 -10.62 4.00
C HIS A 27 10.84 -9.17 4.21
N ALA A 28 10.73 -8.40 3.11
CA ALA A 28 10.27 -7.01 3.18
C ALA A 28 8.88 -6.93 3.84
N ASN A 29 8.73 -6.00 4.78
CA ASN A 29 7.48 -5.77 5.51
C ASN A 29 6.76 -4.49 5.07
N GLY A 30 7.37 -3.73 4.14
CA GLY A 30 6.81 -2.52 3.56
C GLY A 30 6.87 -2.51 2.04
N VAL A 31 5.86 -1.89 1.42
CA VAL A 31 5.81 -1.60 -0.02
C VAL A 31 5.32 -0.18 -0.25
N SER A 32 5.91 0.51 -1.21
CA SER A 32 5.50 1.84 -1.64
C SER A 32 5.32 1.89 -3.14
N VAL A 33 4.25 2.55 -3.59
CA VAL A 33 4.02 2.90 -5.00
C VAL A 33 3.88 4.40 -5.13
N THR A 34 4.56 4.98 -6.11
CA THR A 34 4.43 6.42 -6.44
C THR A 34 3.25 6.65 -7.38
N ALA A 35 2.78 7.90 -7.48
CA ALA A 35 1.78 8.30 -8.47
C ALA A 35 2.24 8.00 -9.91
N GLY A 36 3.54 7.97 -10.17
CA GLY A 36 4.12 7.55 -11.45
C GLY A 36 4.28 6.04 -11.64
N GLY A 37 3.81 5.20 -10.71
CA GLY A 37 3.87 3.74 -10.81
C GLY A 37 5.21 3.10 -10.43
N THR A 38 6.19 3.88 -9.96
CA THR A 38 7.45 3.31 -9.44
C THR A 38 7.19 2.62 -8.11
N VAL A 39 7.68 1.38 -7.97
CA VAL A 39 7.47 0.51 -6.82
C VAL A 39 8.77 0.29 -6.06
N GLN A 40 8.70 0.33 -4.73
CA GLN A 40 9.82 0.00 -3.86
C GLN A 40 9.34 -0.89 -2.71
N TRP A 41 10.10 -1.96 -2.46
CA TRP A 41 9.99 -2.77 -1.25
C TRP A 41 11.00 -2.26 -0.23
N VAL A 42 10.62 -2.27 1.04
CA VAL A 42 11.47 -1.81 2.14
C VAL A 42 11.36 -2.72 3.35
N LEU A 43 12.45 -2.81 4.10
CA LEU A 43 12.45 -3.18 5.51
C LEU A 43 12.30 -1.91 6.32
N GLY A 44 11.13 -1.69 6.90
CA GLY A 44 10.84 -0.44 7.58
C GLY A 44 9.63 -0.50 8.48
N ASN A 45 9.48 0.53 9.30
CA ASN A 45 8.32 0.71 10.15
C ASN A 45 7.76 2.09 9.89
N LEU A 46 6.45 2.19 9.63
CA LEU A 46 5.75 3.47 9.49
C LEU A 46 5.72 4.26 10.81
N GLY A 47 6.21 3.68 11.90
CA GLY A 47 6.26 4.29 13.21
C GLY A 47 4.88 4.30 13.88
N SER A 48 4.80 5.11 14.93
CA SER A 48 3.54 5.43 15.60
C SER A 48 2.83 6.57 14.85
N ILE A 49 2.34 6.28 13.65
CA ILE A 49 1.42 7.19 12.95
C ILE A 49 -0.01 6.99 13.49
N PRO A 50 -0.77 8.07 13.75
CA PRO A 50 -2.20 7.98 14.00
C PRO A 50 -2.89 7.26 12.84
N THR A 51 -3.65 6.21 13.14
CA THR A 51 -4.39 5.45 12.14
C THR A 51 -5.88 5.56 12.37
N VAL A 52 -6.63 5.61 11.28
CA VAL A 52 -8.09 5.44 11.29
C VAL A 52 -8.39 4.12 10.59
N THR A 53 -9.24 3.30 11.21
CA THR A 53 -9.76 2.08 10.56
C THR A 53 -10.80 2.47 9.52
N ILE A 54 -10.68 1.90 8.32
CA ILE A 54 -11.66 2.04 7.25
C ILE A 54 -12.49 0.76 7.10
N ASP A 55 -13.72 0.90 6.63
CA ASP A 55 -14.59 -0.23 6.29
C ASP A 55 -14.29 -0.74 4.87
N TYR A 56 -14.92 -1.84 4.46
CA TYR A 56 -14.90 -2.31 3.08
C TYR A 56 -15.78 -1.46 2.17
N LYS A 57 -15.25 -0.28 1.81
CA LYS A 57 -15.90 0.74 0.98
C LYS A 57 -14.87 1.38 0.04
N THR A 58 -15.37 2.22 -0.86
CA THR A 58 -14.52 3.10 -1.67
C THR A 58 -14.36 4.45 -0.98
N TYR A 59 -13.14 4.95 -0.98
CA TYR A 59 -12.76 6.27 -0.46
C TYR A 59 -11.95 7.03 -1.51
N GLU A 60 -11.89 8.33 -1.35
CA GLU A 60 -11.03 9.22 -2.13
C GLU A 60 -10.17 10.04 -1.18
N ALA A 61 -8.86 10.07 -1.43
CA ALA A 61 -7.93 10.88 -0.64
C ALA A 61 -6.69 11.22 -1.46
N GLN A 62 -6.26 12.49 -1.41
CA GLN A 62 -4.97 12.92 -1.97
C GLN A 62 -4.77 12.57 -3.46
N GLY A 63 -5.86 12.56 -4.26
CA GLY A 63 -5.81 12.18 -5.68
C GLY A 63 -5.69 10.67 -5.93
N TRP A 64 -6.07 9.85 -4.95
CA TRP A 64 -6.19 8.40 -5.10
C TRP A 64 -7.61 7.93 -4.79
N THR A 65 -8.10 7.05 -5.65
CA THR A 65 -9.21 6.15 -5.34
C THR A 65 -8.71 4.96 -4.53
N ILE A 66 -9.31 4.74 -3.36
CA ILE A 66 -9.02 3.63 -2.44
C ILE A 66 -10.24 2.71 -2.43
N ASN A 67 -10.12 1.51 -2.98
CA ASN A 67 -11.17 0.50 -2.95
C ASN A 67 -10.78 -0.60 -1.95
N ALA A 68 -11.40 -0.59 -0.77
CA ALA A 68 -11.15 -1.57 0.28
C ALA A 68 -12.18 -2.70 0.23
N THR A 69 -11.71 -3.94 0.23
CA THR A 69 -12.52 -5.16 0.23
C THR A 69 -11.97 -6.16 1.26
N PRO A 70 -12.69 -7.25 1.56
CA PRO A 70 -12.16 -8.31 2.42
C PRO A 70 -10.88 -8.97 1.87
N ASP A 71 -10.67 -8.95 0.56
CA ASP A 71 -9.51 -9.57 -0.08
C ASP A 71 -8.26 -8.70 -0.01
N GLY A 72 -8.42 -7.39 0.14
CA GLY A 72 -7.31 -6.43 0.17
C GLY A 72 -7.78 -5.02 -0.17
N THR A 73 -6.81 -4.13 -0.37
CA THR A 73 -7.09 -2.72 -0.70
C THR A 73 -6.41 -2.34 -2.01
N ARG A 74 -7.17 -1.76 -2.93
CA ARG A 74 -6.66 -1.23 -4.20
C ARG A 74 -6.53 0.29 -4.11
N PHE A 75 -5.33 0.79 -4.36
CA PHE A 75 -5.03 2.20 -4.52
C PHE A 75 -4.81 2.49 -5.99
N THR A 76 -5.50 3.49 -6.54
CA THR A 76 -5.35 3.93 -7.92
C THR A 76 -5.19 5.43 -7.94
N ASN A 77 -4.08 5.93 -8.50
CA ASN A 77 -3.91 7.36 -8.69
C ASN A 77 -4.89 7.83 -9.77
N ASP A 78 -5.64 8.88 -9.46
CA ASP A 78 -6.75 9.30 -10.31
C ASP A 78 -6.28 9.93 -11.63
N HIS A 79 -5.06 10.47 -11.66
CA HIS A 79 -4.49 11.12 -12.84
C HIS A 79 -3.76 10.14 -13.75
N THR A 80 -2.87 9.32 -13.19
CA THR A 80 -1.99 8.45 -13.98
C THR A 80 -2.55 7.04 -14.18
N LYS A 81 -3.55 6.67 -13.38
CA LYS A 81 -4.11 5.30 -13.30
C LYS A 81 -3.12 4.23 -12.84
N HIS A 82 -1.94 4.63 -12.35
CA HIS A 82 -1.02 3.73 -11.69
C HIS A 82 -1.44 3.45 -10.26
N GLY A 83 -0.97 2.35 -9.69
CA GLY A 83 -1.13 2.08 -8.28
C GLY A 83 -0.83 0.65 -7.89
N MET A 84 -1.47 0.20 -6.82
CA MET A 84 -1.25 -1.14 -6.29
C MET A 84 -2.51 -1.72 -5.66
N PHE A 85 -2.62 -3.04 -5.73
CA PHE A 85 -3.43 -3.82 -4.81
C PHE A 85 -2.52 -4.38 -3.72
N VAL A 86 -2.97 -4.35 -2.47
CA VAL A 86 -2.21 -4.81 -1.30
C VAL A 86 -3.08 -5.63 -0.35
N SER A 87 -2.58 -6.80 0.02
CA SER A 87 -3.06 -7.67 1.10
C SER A 87 -1.86 -8.29 1.81
N ILE A 88 -2.07 -9.07 2.87
CA ILE A 88 -0.99 -9.82 3.53
C ILE A 88 -0.39 -10.86 2.58
N GLU A 89 -1.23 -11.46 1.74
CA GLU A 89 -0.89 -12.57 0.85
C GLU A 89 -0.35 -12.09 -0.49
N LYS A 90 -0.76 -10.91 -0.96
CA LYS A 90 -0.48 -10.48 -2.33
C LYS A 90 -0.29 -8.98 -2.46
N VAL A 91 0.68 -8.60 -3.28
CA VAL A 91 0.85 -7.24 -3.79
C VAL A 91 0.95 -7.27 -5.31
N ASP A 92 0.10 -6.52 -5.99
CA ASP A 92 0.14 -6.33 -7.45
C ASP A 92 0.24 -4.84 -7.77
N THR A 93 0.97 -4.47 -8.82
CA THR A 93 1.17 -3.07 -9.25
C THR A 93 0.82 -2.92 -10.72
N PHE A 94 0.37 -1.73 -11.12
CA PHE A 94 -0.10 -1.42 -12.47
C PHE A 94 0.11 0.07 -12.79
#